data_AF-V5G8Z9-F1
#
_entry.id   AF-V5G8Z9-F1
#
_cell.length_a   1.000
_cell.length_b   1.000
_cell.length_c   1.000
_cell.angle_alpha   90.00
_cell.angle_beta   90.00
_cell.angle_gamma   90.00
#
_symmetry.space_group_name_H-M   'P 1'
#
loop_
_entity.id
_entity.type
_entity.pdbx_description
1 polymer ?
#
loop_
_entity_poly.entity_id
_entity_poly.type
_entity_poly.pdbx_seq_one_letter_code
_entity_poly.pdbx_strand_id
1 'polypeptide(L)'
;LPLQNEMKEPKKFKKPLGVLNIGMTIVTTLYIVVGMLGYLKYGEDIEGSITLNLPKTEKLAQSVKIIISLGILFTYALQFYIAVDIIWPNVQKFLSPVKYPVLAESAFRAFLVLITFVLAEAIPFLGLFISLVGSVSSTALALIFPPILELVTRYTFGTLTPVTIFKDCFILLLGFLGMVTGGYESINSIVHAFGKE
;
A
#
# COMPACT_ATOMS: atom_id res chain seq x y z
N LEU A 1 7.40 16.40 -3.85
CA LEU A 1 7.42 14.93 -3.69
C LEU A 1 8.88 14.54 -3.51
N PRO A 2 9.29 13.81 -2.46
CA PRO A 2 10.69 13.45 -2.25
C PRO A 2 11.35 12.87 -3.49
N LEU A 3 10.69 11.89 -4.15
CA LEU A 3 11.18 11.31 -5.40
C LEU A 3 11.37 12.34 -6.53
N GLN A 4 10.46 13.31 -6.66
CA GLN A 4 10.59 14.37 -7.67
C GLN A 4 11.76 15.31 -7.37
N ASN A 5 12.06 15.55 -6.09
CA ASN A 5 13.15 16.42 -5.65
C ASN A 5 14.51 15.78 -5.90
N GLU A 6 14.61 14.45 -5.82
CA GLU A 6 15.84 13.68 -6.09
C GLU A 6 16.15 13.48 -7.58
N MET A 7 15.26 13.91 -8.49
CA MET A 7 15.51 13.80 -9.93
C MET A 7 16.48 14.88 -10.41
N LYS A 8 17.41 14.51 -11.30
CA LYS A 8 18.28 15.45 -12.03
C LYS A 8 17.48 16.54 -12.77
N GLU A 9 16.31 16.20 -13.29
CA GLU A 9 15.40 17.13 -13.97
C GLU A 9 13.95 17.05 -13.43
N PRO A 10 13.64 17.71 -12.30
CA PRO A 10 12.33 17.61 -11.62
C PRO A 10 11.13 18.05 -12.49
N LYS A 11 11.37 18.95 -13.46
CA LYS A 11 10.36 19.47 -14.40
C LYS A 11 9.87 18.40 -15.39
N LYS A 12 10.64 17.34 -15.63
CA LYS A 12 10.24 16.23 -16.53
C LYS A 12 9.33 15.21 -15.85
N PHE A 13 9.17 15.26 -14.53
CA PHE A 13 8.36 14.28 -13.79
C PHE A 13 6.89 14.26 -14.21
N LYS A 14 6.27 15.45 -14.35
CA LYS A 14 4.83 15.61 -14.63
C LYS A 14 4.49 15.85 -16.11
N LYS A 15 5.46 15.74 -17.03
CA LYS A 15 5.17 15.88 -18.47
C LYS A 15 4.23 14.75 -18.93
N PRO A 16 3.45 14.91 -20.02
CA PRO A 16 2.56 13.86 -20.52
C PRO A 16 3.30 12.56 -20.86
N LEU A 17 4.52 12.64 -21.38
CA LEU A 17 5.48 11.53 -21.51
C LEU A 17 6.61 11.64 -20.47
N GLY A 18 6.26 12.07 -19.26
CA GLY A 18 7.17 12.20 -18.13
C GLY A 18 7.43 10.87 -17.44
N VAL A 19 8.38 10.89 -16.50
CA VAL A 19 8.82 9.69 -15.76
C VAL A 19 7.65 9.03 -15.03
N LEU A 20 6.71 9.81 -14.49
CA LEU A 20 5.55 9.27 -13.79
C LEU A 20 4.65 8.45 -14.74
N ASN A 21 4.23 9.02 -15.87
CA ASN A 21 3.30 8.35 -16.78
C ASN A 21 3.94 7.13 -17.44
N ILE A 22 5.19 7.24 -17.89
CA ILE A 22 5.91 6.10 -18.50
C ILE A 22 6.09 4.98 -17.47
N GLY A 23 6.52 5.32 -16.24
CA GLY A 23 6.67 4.35 -15.16
C GLY A 23 5.35 3.63 -14.85
N MET A 24 4.26 4.38 -14.72
CA MET A 24 2.93 3.82 -14.47
C MET A 24 2.46 2.90 -15.61
N THR A 25 2.69 3.26 -16.88
CA THR A 25 2.35 2.40 -18.01
C THR A 25 3.11 1.08 -17.99
N ILE A 26 4.41 1.11 -17.70
CA ILE A 26 5.25 -0.10 -17.62
C ILE A 26 4.75 -1.00 -16.50
N VAL A 27 4.57 -0.45 -15.29
CA VAL A 27 4.09 -1.23 -14.12
C VAL A 27 2.71 -1.81 -14.37
N THR A 28 1.79 -1.03 -14.93
CA THR A 28 0.43 -1.49 -15.24
C THR A 28 0.45 -2.62 -16.26
N THR A 29 1.26 -2.50 -17.32
CA THR A 29 1.41 -3.56 -18.33
C THR A 29 1.95 -4.84 -17.71
N LEU A 30 2.98 -4.73 -16.87
CA LEU A 30 3.55 -5.89 -16.17
C LEU A 30 2.51 -6.57 -15.26
N TYR A 31 1.73 -5.79 -14.51
CA TYR A 31 0.69 -6.34 -13.64
C TYR A 31 -0.43 -7.04 -14.42
N ILE A 32 -0.88 -6.45 -15.55
CA ILE A 32 -1.89 -7.07 -16.42
C ILE A 32 -1.36 -8.39 -16.98
N VAL A 33 -0.13 -8.42 -17.51
CA VAL A 33 0.45 -9.62 -18.12
C VAL A 33 0.64 -10.72 -17.08
N VAL A 34 1.25 -10.41 -15.93
CA VAL A 34 1.49 -11.40 -14.88
C VAL A 34 0.17 -11.90 -14.28
N GLY A 35 -0.79 -11.00 -14.04
CA GLY A 35 -2.12 -11.38 -13.54
C GLY A 35 -2.89 -12.27 -14.52
N MET A 36 -2.88 -11.92 -15.80
CA MET A 36 -3.54 -12.71 -16.86
C MET A 36 -2.90 -14.08 -17.01
N LEU A 37 -1.56 -14.17 -17.09
CA LEU A 37 -0.86 -15.45 -17.21
C LEU A 37 -1.03 -16.32 -15.96
N GLY A 38 -1.05 -15.71 -14.77
CA GLY A 38 -1.33 -16.41 -13.52
C GLY A 38 -2.71 -17.05 -13.53
N TYR A 39 -3.74 -16.29 -13.89
CA TYR A 39 -5.11 -16.81 -13.98
C TYR A 39 -5.26 -17.88 -15.07
N LEU A 40 -4.66 -17.69 -16.26
CA LEU A 40 -4.70 -18.70 -17.33
C LEU A 40 -4.03 -20.03 -16.94
N LYS A 41 -3.04 -19.99 -16.05
CA LYS A 41 -2.33 -21.20 -15.60
C LYS A 41 -3.06 -21.96 -14.49
N TYR A 42 -3.60 -21.24 -13.51
CA TYR A 42 -4.16 -21.83 -12.29
C TYR A 42 -5.70 -21.85 -12.25
N GLY A 43 -6.37 -21.07 -13.11
CA GLY A 43 -7.83 -21.01 -13.17
C GLY A 43 -8.46 -20.63 -11.84
N GLU A 44 -9.49 -21.37 -11.43
CA GLU A 44 -10.23 -21.16 -10.19
C GLU A 44 -9.43 -21.59 -8.93
N ASP A 45 -8.37 -22.39 -9.10
CA ASP A 45 -7.53 -22.89 -8.00
C ASP A 45 -6.43 -21.88 -7.57
N ILE A 46 -6.45 -20.66 -8.11
CA ILE A 46 -5.47 -19.62 -7.76
C ILE A 46 -5.65 -19.16 -6.31
N GLU A 47 -4.57 -19.17 -5.54
CA GLU A 47 -4.55 -18.71 -4.16
C GLU A 47 -4.40 -17.17 -4.12
N GLY A 48 -4.54 -16.58 -2.93
CA GLY A 48 -4.42 -15.12 -2.73
C GLY A 48 -3.07 -14.51 -3.13
N SER A 49 -2.06 -15.34 -3.41
CA SER A 49 -0.79 -14.93 -4.02
C SER A 49 -0.30 -16.02 -4.97
N ILE A 50 0.14 -15.63 -6.17
CA ILE A 50 0.69 -16.54 -7.19
C ILE A 50 1.88 -17.35 -6.66
N THR A 51 2.64 -16.79 -5.71
CA THR A 51 3.80 -17.48 -5.11
C THR A 51 3.39 -18.73 -4.33
N LEU A 52 2.17 -18.80 -3.81
CA LEU A 52 1.67 -19.97 -3.09
C LEU A 52 1.39 -21.14 -4.05
N ASN A 53 0.81 -20.85 -5.22
CA ASN A 53 0.51 -21.85 -6.25
C ASN A 53 1.74 -22.44 -6.96
N LEU A 54 2.93 -21.86 -6.76
CA LEU A 54 4.16 -22.37 -7.38
C LEU A 54 4.51 -23.79 -6.86
N PRO A 55 4.83 -24.74 -7.75
CA PRO A 55 5.06 -26.15 -7.38
C PRO A 55 6.23 -26.31 -6.40
N LYS A 56 6.05 -27.20 -5.42
CA LYS A 56 7.03 -27.43 -4.35
C LYS A 56 8.22 -28.31 -4.77
N THR A 57 8.03 -29.13 -5.79
CA THR A 57 9.01 -30.14 -6.24
C THR A 57 9.95 -29.62 -7.33
N GLU A 58 9.53 -28.62 -8.10
CA GLU A 58 10.32 -28.11 -9.22
C GLU A 58 11.42 -27.14 -8.78
N LYS A 59 12.67 -27.44 -9.14
CA LYS A 59 13.83 -26.61 -8.79
C LYS A 59 13.70 -25.16 -9.26
N LEU A 60 13.15 -24.93 -10.46
CA LEU A 60 12.96 -23.59 -11.01
C LEU A 60 11.98 -22.77 -10.16
N ALA A 61 10.85 -23.36 -9.79
CA ALA A 61 9.84 -22.71 -8.95
C ALA A 61 10.39 -22.39 -7.56
N GLN A 62 11.21 -23.27 -6.98
CA GLN A 62 11.88 -23.00 -5.71
C GLN A 62 12.89 -21.86 -5.82
N SER A 63 13.67 -21.79 -6.90
CA SER A 63 14.57 -20.65 -7.14
C SER A 63 13.81 -19.33 -7.21
N VAL A 64 12.65 -19.29 -7.88
CA VAL A 64 11.79 -18.10 -7.94
C VAL A 64 11.28 -17.72 -6.55
N LYS A 65 10.81 -18.68 -5.74
CA LYS A 65 10.39 -18.42 -4.35
C LYS A 65 11.52 -17.80 -3.52
N ILE A 66 12.74 -18.33 -3.62
CA ILE A 66 13.91 -17.80 -2.90
C ILE A 66 14.21 -16.36 -3.33
N ILE A 67 14.22 -16.07 -4.62
CA ILE A 67 14.49 -14.71 -5.14
C ILE A 67 13.41 -13.73 -4.68
N ILE A 68 12.13 -14.13 -4.73
CA ILE A 68 11.01 -13.31 -4.24
C ILE A 68 11.14 -13.03 -2.74
N SER A 69 11.39 -14.06 -1.93
CA SER A 69 11.56 -13.90 -0.48
C SER A 69 12.73 -12.98 -0.13
N LEU A 70 13.85 -13.11 -0.85
CA LEU A 70 15.00 -12.22 -0.68
C LEU A 70 14.66 -10.77 -1.07
N GLY A 71 13.90 -10.58 -2.16
CA GLY A 71 13.40 -9.27 -2.57
C GLY A 71 12.47 -8.62 -1.53
N ILE A 72 11.57 -9.40 -0.94
CA ILE A 72 10.67 -8.94 0.13
C ILE A 72 11.48 -8.56 1.38
N LEU A 73 12.49 -9.35 1.75
CA LEU A 73 13.37 -9.06 2.89
C LEU A 73 14.04 -7.69 2.76
N PHE A 74 14.61 -7.39 1.59
CA PHE A 74 15.24 -6.09 1.35
C PHE A 74 14.23 -4.94 1.24
N THR A 75 13.07 -5.19 0.64
CA THR A 75 12.01 -4.17 0.48
C THR A 75 11.39 -3.79 1.82
N TYR A 76 11.20 -4.76 2.73
CA TYR A 76 10.66 -4.53 4.06
C TYR A 76 11.49 -3.51 4.85
N ALA A 77 12.83 -3.65 4.83
CA ALA A 77 13.72 -2.70 5.51
C ALA A 77 13.57 -1.26 4.99
N LEU A 78 13.44 -1.09 3.67
CA LEU A 78 13.28 0.22 3.03
C LEU A 78 11.91 0.85 3.33
N GLN A 79 10.84 0.06 3.27
CA GLN A 79 9.48 0.54 3.59
C GLN A 79 9.36 0.95 5.06
N PHE A 80 9.94 0.14 5.95
CA PHE A 80 9.89 0.38 7.38
C PHE A 80 10.71 1.60 7.81
N TYR A 81 11.82 1.88 7.13
CA TYR A 81 12.61 3.10 7.35
C TYR A 81 11.74 4.36 7.21
N ILE A 82 10.96 4.46 6.13
CA ILE A 82 10.08 5.62 5.88
C ILE A 82 8.99 5.69 6.96
N ALA A 83 8.41 4.57 7.36
CA ALA A 83 7.39 4.55 8.41
C ALA A 83 7.93 5.05 9.75
N VAL A 84 9.12 4.60 10.16
CA VAL A 84 9.76 5.03 11.41
C VAL A 84 10.11 6.51 11.36
N ASP A 85 10.68 7.00 10.25
CA ASP A 85 11.06 8.41 10.08
C ASP A 85 9.85 9.35 10.20
N ILE A 86 8.66 8.92 9.75
CA ILE A 86 7.42 9.68 9.86
C ILE A 86 6.83 9.64 11.28
N ILE A 87 6.86 8.48 11.96
CA ILE A 87 6.15 8.28 13.23
C ILE A 87 7.00 8.71 14.43
N TRP A 88 8.30 8.44 14.40
CA TRP A 88 9.22 8.63 15.53
C TRP A 88 9.23 10.06 16.10
N PRO A 89 9.25 11.14 15.29
CA PRO A 89 9.27 12.51 15.83
C PRO A 89 8.05 12.84 16.71
N ASN A 90 6.88 12.28 16.39
CA ASN A 90 5.66 12.49 17.18
C ASN A 90 5.70 11.67 18.48
N VAL A 91 6.19 10.43 18.41
CA VAL A 91 6.37 9.54 19.56
C VAL A 91 7.41 10.11 20.54
N GLN A 92 8.53 10.63 20.03
CA GLN A 92 9.58 11.23 20.84
C GLN A 92 9.09 12.48 21.59
N LYS A 93 8.25 13.30 20.96
CA LYS A 93 7.61 14.45 21.62
C LYS A 93 6.71 14.01 22.77
N PHE A 94 5.96 12.92 22.58
CA PHE A 94 5.06 12.38 23.59
C PHE A 94 5.82 11.74 24.78
N LEU A 95 6.93 11.05 24.51
CA LEU A 95 7.75 10.39 25.54
C LEU A 95 8.77 11.31 26.22
N SER A 96 8.81 12.61 25.85
CA SER A 96 9.79 13.53 26.41
C SER A 96 9.53 13.82 27.91
N PRO A 97 10.56 13.82 28.76
CA PRO A 97 11.99 13.70 28.45
C PRO A 97 12.50 12.25 28.36
N VAL A 98 13.19 11.92 27.26
CA VAL A 98 13.81 10.59 27.04
C VAL A 98 15.29 10.64 27.40
N LYS A 99 15.70 9.84 28.41
CA LYS A 99 17.08 9.80 28.92
C LYS A 99 18.08 9.14 27.96
N TYR A 100 17.62 8.20 27.12
CA TYR A 100 18.43 7.46 26.14
C TYR A 100 17.72 7.42 24.77
N PRO A 101 17.86 8.46 23.93
CA PRO A 101 17.08 8.58 22.69
C PRO A 101 17.35 7.45 21.69
N VAL A 102 18.60 7.00 21.57
CA VAL A 102 18.98 5.89 20.66
C VAL A 102 18.37 4.55 21.08
N LEU A 103 18.34 4.28 22.39
CA LEU A 103 17.75 3.07 22.93
C LEU A 103 16.22 3.09 22.77
N ALA A 104 15.60 4.24 23.01
CA ALA A 104 14.16 4.42 22.84
C ALA A 104 13.75 4.26 21.37
N GLU A 105 14.53 4.80 20.43
CA GLU A 105 14.28 4.62 19.00
C GLU A 105 14.43 3.15 18.58
N SER A 106 15.48 2.48 19.07
CA SER A 106 15.71 1.06 18.79
C SER A 106 14.60 0.17 19.37
N ALA A 107 14.14 0.47 20.59
CA ALA A 107 13.02 -0.20 21.23
C ALA A 107 11.71 0.02 20.45
N PHE A 108 11.47 1.23 19.97
CA PHE A 108 10.31 1.55 19.14
C PHE A 108 10.33 0.79 17.80
N ARG A 109 11.49 0.72 17.13
CA ARG A 109 11.66 -0.09 15.92
C ARG A 109 11.39 -1.57 16.21
N ALA A 110 11.97 -2.11 17.28
CA ALA A 110 11.75 -3.51 17.68
C ALA A 110 10.27 -3.80 17.98
N PHE A 111 9.59 -2.88 18.66
CA PHE A 111 8.15 -2.97 18.95
C PHE A 111 7.30 -3.01 17.68
N LEU A 112 7.57 -2.12 16.72
CA LEU A 112 6.86 -2.10 15.45
C LEU A 112 7.10 -3.39 14.63
N VAL A 113 8.33 -3.93 14.63
CA VAL A 113 8.62 -5.22 13.99
C VAL A 113 7.86 -6.35 14.68
N LEU A 114 7.82 -6.36 16.01
CA LEU A 114 7.06 -7.35 16.79
C LEU A 114 5.57 -7.32 16.44
N ILE A 115 4.97 -6.14 16.30
CA ILE A 115 3.58 -6.01 15.84
C ILE A 115 3.41 -6.68 14.46
N THR A 116 4.29 -6.39 13.51
CA THR A 116 4.20 -7.00 12.17
C THR A 116 4.38 -8.52 12.21
N PHE A 117 5.21 -9.03 13.12
CA PHE A 117 5.39 -10.47 13.33
C PHE A 117 4.12 -11.13 13.88
N VAL A 118 3.51 -10.55 14.92
CA VAL A 118 2.26 -11.05 15.50
C VAL A 118 1.13 -11.01 14.46
N LEU A 119 1.04 -9.95 13.67
CA LEU A 119 0.07 -9.87 12.57
C LEU A 119 0.32 -10.96 11.51
N ALA A 120 1.57 -11.24 11.17
CA ALA A 120 1.90 -12.29 10.21
C ALA A 120 1.49 -13.69 10.70
N GLU A 121 1.59 -13.96 12.01
CA GLU A 121 1.12 -15.22 12.61
C GLU A 121 -0.42 -15.28 12.69
N ALA A 122 -1.08 -14.16 12.98
CA ALA A 122 -2.52 -14.10 13.17
C ALA A 122 -3.35 -14.09 11.87
N ILE A 123 -2.74 -13.83 10.70
CA ILE A 123 -3.45 -13.69 9.42
C ILE A 123 -3.27 -14.96 8.57
N PRO A 124 -4.25 -15.91 8.58
CA PRO A 124 -4.19 -17.12 7.77
C PRO A 124 -4.44 -16.84 6.27
N PHE A 125 -5.24 -15.82 5.95
CA PHE A 125 -5.64 -15.49 4.57
C PHE A 125 -5.07 -14.14 4.13
N LEU A 126 -3.81 -14.15 3.67
CA LEU A 126 -3.10 -12.93 3.21
C LEU A 126 -3.86 -12.13 2.14
N GLY A 127 -4.51 -12.80 1.19
CA GLY A 127 -5.26 -12.13 0.12
C GLY A 127 -6.41 -11.26 0.64
N LEU A 128 -7.18 -11.77 1.62
CA LEU A 128 -8.28 -11.04 2.24
C LEU A 128 -7.77 -9.83 3.03
N PHE A 129 -6.65 -10.00 3.74
CA PHE A 129 -6.03 -8.90 4.48
C PHE A 129 -5.50 -7.81 3.55
N ILE A 130 -4.83 -8.17 2.45
CA ILE A 130 -4.37 -7.21 1.44
C ILE A 130 -5.56 -6.44 0.84
N SER A 131 -6.68 -7.12 0.56
CA SER A 131 -7.91 -6.48 0.08
C SER A 131 -8.50 -5.51 1.11
N LEU A 132 -8.53 -5.88 2.39
CA LEU A 132 -9.03 -5.02 3.46
C LEU A 132 -8.16 -3.76 3.64
N VAL A 133 -6.85 -3.95 3.79
CA VAL A 133 -5.91 -2.83 3.96
C VAL A 133 -5.93 -1.93 2.72
N GLY A 134 -6.03 -2.51 1.52
CA GLY A 134 -6.15 -1.77 0.27
C GLY A 134 -7.45 -0.95 0.17
N SER A 135 -8.60 -1.58 0.42
CA SER A 135 -9.91 -0.91 0.32
C SER A 135 -10.06 0.25 1.31
N VAL A 136 -9.44 0.16 2.49
CA VAL A 136 -9.44 1.26 3.47
C VAL A 136 -8.31 2.26 3.19
N SER A 137 -7.05 1.82 3.27
CA SER A 137 -5.90 2.73 3.27
C SER A 137 -5.60 3.29 1.88
N SER A 138 -5.65 2.47 0.83
CA SER A 138 -5.39 2.91 -0.54
C SER A 138 -6.48 3.88 -1.01
N THR A 139 -7.75 3.56 -0.75
CA THR A 139 -8.87 4.44 -1.09
C THR A 139 -8.78 5.78 -0.37
N ALA A 140 -8.41 5.78 0.91
CA ALA A 140 -8.18 7.01 1.65
C ALA A 140 -7.08 7.88 1.00
N LEU A 141 -5.92 7.28 0.70
CA LEU A 141 -4.80 8.01 0.11
C LEU A 141 -5.02 8.45 -1.34
N ALA A 142 -5.69 7.62 -2.15
CA ALA A 142 -5.85 7.85 -3.58
C ALA A 142 -7.06 8.71 -3.92
N LEU A 143 -8.18 8.54 -3.20
CA LEU A 143 -9.47 9.13 -3.58
C LEU A 143 -10.05 10.09 -2.53
N ILE A 144 -9.64 10.00 -1.26
CA ILE A 144 -10.20 10.86 -0.20
C ILE A 144 -9.30 12.06 0.10
N PHE A 145 -8.01 11.83 0.39
CA PHE A 145 -7.11 12.93 0.74
C PHE A 145 -6.87 13.93 -0.39
N PRO A 146 -6.62 13.54 -1.66
CA PRO A 146 -6.32 14.51 -2.70
C PRO A 146 -7.46 15.51 -2.98
N PRO A 147 -8.75 15.10 -3.10
CA PRO A 147 -9.86 16.04 -3.26
C PRO A 147 -10.07 16.93 -2.04
N ILE A 148 -9.95 16.41 -0.82
CA ILE A 148 -10.04 17.25 0.40
C ILE A 148 -8.96 18.32 0.38
N LEU A 149 -7.72 17.95 0.06
CA LEU A 149 -6.61 18.90 -0.04
C LEU A 149 -6.85 19.92 -1.16
N GLU A 150 -7.37 19.53 -2.32
CA GLU A 150 -7.71 20.48 -3.40
C GLU A 150 -8.80 21.46 -2.98
N LEU A 151 -9.87 20.99 -2.32
CA LEU A 151 -10.96 21.82 -1.81
C LEU A 151 -10.45 22.83 -0.77
N VAL A 152 -9.71 22.38 0.25
CA VAL A 152 -9.16 23.25 1.30
C VAL A 152 -8.19 24.27 0.71
N THR A 153 -7.32 23.84 -0.21
CA THR A 153 -6.33 24.70 -0.85
C THR A 153 -7.02 25.78 -1.68
N ARG A 154 -7.95 25.42 -2.59
CA ARG A 154 -8.65 26.38 -3.44
C ARG A 154 -9.57 27.31 -2.66
N TYR A 155 -10.15 26.84 -1.55
CA TYR A 155 -10.93 27.68 -0.64
C TYR A 155 -10.04 28.77 -0.04
N THR A 156 -8.86 28.38 0.47
CA THR A 156 -7.88 29.30 1.06
C THR A 156 -7.38 30.35 0.06
N PHE A 157 -7.17 29.96 -1.20
CA PHE A 157 -6.73 30.88 -2.27
C PHE A 157 -7.88 31.62 -2.98
N GLY A 158 -9.13 31.42 -2.58
CA GLY A 158 -10.30 32.06 -3.21
C GLY A 158 -10.54 31.68 -4.68
N THR A 159 -9.96 30.58 -5.16
CA THR A 159 -10.04 30.12 -6.57
C THR A 159 -11.05 28.98 -6.74
N LEU A 160 -12.07 28.98 -5.88
CA LEU A 160 -13.03 27.89 -5.77
C LEU A 160 -14.09 28.01 -6.87
N THR A 161 -14.12 27.04 -7.78
CA THR A 161 -15.08 26.99 -8.89
C THR A 161 -16.13 25.92 -8.62
N PRO A 162 -17.42 26.11 -8.98
CA PRO A 162 -18.46 25.09 -8.83
C PRO A 162 -18.10 23.74 -9.49
N VAL A 163 -17.37 23.78 -10.61
CA VAL A 163 -16.85 22.60 -11.30
C VAL A 163 -15.89 21.81 -10.43
N THR A 164 -14.98 22.48 -9.71
CA THR A 164 -14.03 21.82 -8.81
C THR A 164 -14.78 21.17 -7.63
N ILE A 165 -15.74 21.88 -7.04
CA ILE A 165 -16.58 21.32 -5.97
C ILE A 165 -17.30 20.06 -6.45
N PHE A 166 -17.98 20.14 -7.60
CA PHE A 166 -18.73 19.01 -8.13
C PHE A 166 -17.82 17.80 -8.42
N LYS A 167 -16.69 18.03 -9.10
CA LYS A 167 -15.68 17.00 -9.41
C LYS A 167 -15.12 16.36 -8.13
N ASP A 168 -14.72 17.16 -7.16
CA ASP A 168 -14.12 16.66 -5.91
C ASP A 168 -15.16 15.92 -5.07
N CYS A 169 -16.39 16.43 -4.98
CA CYS A 169 -17.49 15.77 -4.27
C CYS A 169 -17.85 14.43 -4.92
N PHE A 170 -17.84 14.35 -6.26
CA PHE A 170 -18.03 13.10 -6.99
C PHE A 170 -16.92 12.08 -6.71
N ILE A 171 -15.65 12.50 -6.73
CA ILE A 171 -14.52 11.61 -6.40
C ILE A 171 -14.61 11.13 -4.94
N LEU A 172 -14.97 12.01 -4.01
CA LEU A 172 -15.16 11.65 -2.60
C LEU A 172 -16.29 10.63 -2.41
N LEU A 173 -17.41 10.80 -3.12
CA LEU A 173 -18.51 9.85 -3.10
C LEU A 173 -18.06 8.48 -3.62
N LEU A 174 -17.35 8.41 -4.74
CA LEU A 174 -16.80 7.16 -5.27
C LEU A 174 -15.79 6.51 -4.31
N GLY A 175 -14.92 7.32 -3.69
CA GLY A 175 -13.97 6.83 -2.68
C GLY A 175 -14.68 6.27 -1.46
N PHE A 176 -15.70 6.95 -0.94
CA PHE A 176 -16.47 6.48 0.19
C PHE A 176 -17.22 5.18 -0.12
N LEU A 177 -17.88 5.12 -1.28
CA LEU A 177 -18.56 3.90 -1.73
C LEU A 177 -17.59 2.74 -1.87
N GLY A 178 -16.43 2.94 -2.52
CA GLY A 178 -15.42 1.90 -2.69
C GLY A 178 -14.81 1.42 -1.37
N MET A 179 -14.63 2.32 -0.39
CA MET A 179 -14.17 1.96 0.94
C MET A 179 -15.21 1.12 1.69
N VAL A 180 -16.49 1.52 1.65
CA VAL A 180 -17.57 0.79 2.35
C VAL A 180 -17.80 -0.58 1.73
N THR A 181 -17.93 -0.66 0.41
CA THR A 181 -18.19 -1.94 -0.27
C THR A 181 -16.98 -2.86 -0.18
N GLY A 182 -15.77 -2.36 -0.45
CA GLY A 182 -14.54 -3.15 -0.36
C GLY A 182 -14.23 -3.61 1.06
N GLY A 183 -14.46 -2.74 2.05
CA GLY A 183 -14.31 -3.07 3.46
C GLY A 183 -15.33 -4.11 3.92
N TYR A 184 -16.60 -3.95 3.54
CA TYR A 184 -17.68 -4.90 3.85
C TYR A 184 -17.39 -6.28 3.26
N GLU A 185 -17.08 -6.37 1.97
CA GLU A 185 -16.79 -7.65 1.31
C GLU A 185 -15.55 -8.33 1.91
N SER A 186 -14.51 -7.57 2.21
CA SER A 186 -13.29 -8.11 2.81
C SER A 186 -13.55 -8.63 4.23
N ILE A 187 -14.28 -7.88 5.07
CA ILE A 187 -14.62 -8.30 6.44
C ILE A 187 -15.56 -9.51 6.40
N ASN A 188 -16.60 -9.49 5.56
CA ASN A 188 -17.54 -10.60 5.43
C ASN A 188 -16.81 -11.89 5.00
N SER A 189 -15.89 -11.77 4.04
CA SER A 189 -15.07 -12.90 3.59
C SER A 189 -14.14 -13.41 4.70
N ILE A 190 -13.55 -12.51 5.51
CA ILE A 190 -12.73 -12.89 6.66
C ILE A 190 -13.57 -13.66 7.69
N VAL A 191 -14.71 -13.10 8.11
CA VAL A 191 -15.59 -13.74 9.10
C VAL A 191 -16.05 -15.12 8.61
N HIS A 192 -16.42 -15.24 7.34
CA HIS A 192 -16.85 -16.51 6.78
C HIS A 192 -15.68 -17.51 6.66
N ALA A 193 -14.46 -17.05 6.40
CA ALA A 193 -13.28 -17.91 6.35
C ALA A 193 -12.91 -18.45 7.74
N PHE A 194 -13.00 -17.62 8.79
CA PHE A 194 -12.75 -18.04 10.17
C PHE A 194 -13.90 -18.84 10.80
N GLY A 195 -15.15 -18.64 10.36
CA GLY A 195 -16.32 -19.39 10.88
C GLY A 195 -16.50 -20.79 10.29
N LYS A 196 -15.66 -21.19 9.33
CA LYS A 196 -15.64 -22.54 8.73
C LYS A 196 -14.61 -23.48 9.37
N GLU A 197 -13.78 -22.97 10.27
CA GLU A 197 -12.91 -23.76 11.16
C GLU A 197 -13.62 -24.09 12.47
#